data_AF-A0A5C0ZVK4-F1
#
_entry.id   AF-A0A5C0ZVK4-F1
#
_cell.length_a   1.000
_cell.length_b   1.000
_cell.length_c   1.000
_cell.angle_alpha   90.00
_cell.angle_beta   90.00
_cell.angle_gamma   90.00
#
_symmetry.space_group_name_H-M   'P 1'
#
loop_
_entity.id
_entity.type
_entity.pdbx_description
1 polymer ?
#
loop_
_entity_poly.entity_id
_entity_poly.type
_entity_poly.pdbx_seq_one_letter_code
_entity_poly.pdbx_strand_id
1 'polypeptide(L)' 'MTINLQRAIFARVAGRLKEEVGVVLFNERIYANGKREQLIARLRREKQLSREEAQREVDHFLNNS' A
#
# COMPACT_ATOMS: atom_id res chain seq x y z
N MET A 1 18.03 0.80 -14.93
CA MET A 1 16.72 1.12 -15.54
C MET A 1 15.51 0.69 -14.67
N THR A 2 15.70 0.24 -13.43
CA THR A 2 14.66 -0.39 -12.57
C THR A 2 13.94 0.57 -11.61
N ILE A 3 14.53 1.74 -11.32
CA ILE A 3 13.99 2.70 -10.33
C ILE A 3 12.69 3.35 -10.82
N ASN A 4 12.57 3.59 -12.13
CA ASN A 4 11.38 4.23 -12.72
C ASN A 4 10.14 3.33 -12.70
N LEU A 5 10.32 2.02 -12.85
CA LEU A 5 9.21 1.06 -12.84
C LEU A 5 8.63 0.91 -11.43
N GLN A 6 9.48 0.83 -10.41
CA GLN A 6 9.04 0.76 -9.02
C GLN A 6 8.28 2.03 -8.60
N ARG A 7 8.75 3.19 -9.06
CA ARG A 7 8.06 4.48 -8.89
C ARG A 7 6.68 4.52 -9.52
N ALA A 8 6.58 4.07 -10.78
CA ALA A 8 5.31 4.05 -11.51
C ALA A 8 4.28 3.12 -10.84
N ILE A 9 4.73 1.94 -10.38
CA ILE A 9 3.88 1.00 -9.64
C ILE A 9 3.46 1.61 -8.29
N PHE A 10 4.40 2.23 -7.56
CA PHE A 10 4.08 2.89 -6.31
C PHE A 10 3.05 4.00 -6.49
N ALA A 11 3.24 4.90 -7.46
CA ALA A 11 2.30 5.99 -7.72
C ALA A 11 0.90 5.47 -8.05
N ARG A 12 0.82 4.39 -8.84
CA ARG A 12 -0.45 3.74 -9.18
C ARG A 12 -1.13 3.09 -7.96
N VAL A 13 -0.37 2.45 -7.09
CA VAL A 13 -0.89 1.79 -5.88
C VAL A 13 -1.25 2.81 -4.80
N ALA A 14 -0.44 3.85 -4.61
CA ALA A 14 -0.72 4.95 -3.69
C ALA A 14 -1.95 5.76 -4.12
N GLY A 15 -2.13 5.97 -5.43
CA GLY A 15 -3.35 6.56 -5.99
C GLY A 15 -4.59 5.73 -5.66
N ARG A 16 -4.57 4.44 -6.00
CA ARG A 16 -5.71 3.53 -5.70
C ARG A 16 -6.01 3.41 -4.21
N LEU A 17 -4.99 3.33 -3.34
CA LEU A 17 -5.21 3.30 -1.89
C LEU A 17 -5.82 4.60 -1.36
N LYS A 18 -5.48 5.75 -1.95
CA LYS A 18 -6.13 7.01 -1.61
C LYS A 18 -7.58 7.04 -2.08
N GLU A 19 -7.86 6.54 -3.28
CA GLU A 19 -9.21 6.59 -3.88
C GLU A 19 -10.16 5.55 -3.28
N GLU A 20 -9.75 4.29 -3.19
CA GLU A 20 -10.58 3.19 -2.70
C GLU A 20 -10.61 3.12 -1.17
N VAL A 21 -9.52 3.53 -0.53
CA VAL A 21 -9.32 3.33 0.91
C VAL A 21 -9.13 4.65 1.64
N GLY A 22 -8.93 5.81 0.99
CA GLY A 22 -8.66 7.06 1.70
C GLY A 22 -7.30 7.10 2.42
N VAL A 23 -6.40 6.13 2.16
CA VAL A 23 -5.08 6.05 2.82
C VAL A 23 -4.01 6.62 1.92
N VAL A 24 -3.27 7.61 2.43
CA VAL A 24 -2.18 8.25 1.68
C VAL A 24 -0.83 7.61 2.05
N LEU A 25 -0.15 7.05 1.04
CA LEU A 25 1.21 6.55 1.15
C LEU A 25 2.21 7.63 0.74
N PHE A 26 2.98 8.12 1.70
CA PHE A 26 3.90 9.25 1.49
C PHE A 26 5.32 8.87 1.09
N ASN A 27 5.70 7.58 1.05
CA ASN A 27 7.10 7.19 0.89
C ASN A 27 7.29 6.00 -0.07
N GLU A 28 8.07 6.22 -1.12
CA GLU A 28 8.46 5.22 -2.12
C GLU A 28 9.40 4.14 -1.55
N ARG A 29 10.23 4.45 -0.55
CA ARG A 29 11.12 3.46 0.10
C ARG A 29 10.36 2.40 0.90
N ILE A 30 9.19 2.75 1.42
CA ILE A 30 8.27 1.83 2.12
C ILE A 30 7.80 0.73 1.15
N TYR A 31 7.69 1.06 -0.13
CA TYR A 31 7.30 0.12 -1.18
C TYR A 31 8.45 -0.76 -1.68
N ALA A 32 9.71 -0.37 -1.47
CA ALA A 32 10.86 -1.05 -2.03
C ALA A 32 11.38 -2.24 -1.20
N ASN A 33 11.30 -2.17 0.15
CA ASN A 33 11.97 -3.13 1.04
C ASN A 33 11.04 -3.97 1.94
N GLY A 34 9.73 -3.69 1.99
CA GLY A 34 8.82 -4.37 2.92
C GLY A 34 7.35 -4.09 2.65
N LYS A 35 6.88 -4.48 1.45
CA LYS A 35 5.59 -4.06 0.89
C LYS A 35 4.37 -4.39 1.75
N ARG A 36 4.26 -5.60 2.29
CA ARG A 36 3.01 -6.09 2.88
C ARG A 36 2.80 -5.63 4.32
N GLU A 37 3.76 -5.89 5.22
CA GLU A 37 3.63 -5.55 6.64
C GLU A 37 3.56 -4.04 6.91
N GLN A 38 4.23 -3.21 6.10
CA GLN A 38 4.16 -1.75 6.28
C GLN A 38 2.82 -1.17 5.80
N LEU A 39 2.25 -1.71 4.72
CA LEU A 39 0.89 -1.37 4.30
C LEU A 39 -0.12 -1.78 5.37
N ILE A 40 0.00 -2.99 5.91
CA ILE A 40 -0.85 -3.50 7.01
C ILE A 40 -0.73 -2.56 8.22
N ALA A 41 0.48 -2.26 8.68
CA ALA A 41 0.70 -1.39 9.84
C ALA A 41 0.18 0.03 9.64
N ARG A 42 0.15 0.53 8.40
CA ARG A 42 -0.39 1.85 8.05
C ARG A 42 -1.91 1.85 7.99
N LEU A 43 -2.51 0.85 7.34
CA LEU A 43 -3.95 0.65 7.31
C LEU A 43 -4.54 0.50 8.71
N ARG A 44 -3.87 -0.26 9.58
CA ARG A 44 -4.26 -0.37 10.99
C ARG A 44 -4.25 0.98 11.72
N ARG A 45 -3.29 1.87 11.42
CA ARG A 45 -3.19 3.19 12.05
C ARG A 45 -4.20 4.19 11.50
N GLU A 46 -4.30 4.30 10.17
CA GLU A 46 -5.13 5.30 9.50
C GLU A 46 -6.62 4.95 9.56
N LYS A 47 -6.96 3.66 9.46
CA LYS A 47 -8.35 3.19 9.47
C LYS A 47 -8.79 2.51 10.75
N GLN A 48 -7.91 2.41 11.75
CA GLN A 48 -8.18 1.67 13.00
C GLN A 48 -8.62 0.21 12.76
N LEU A 49 -8.17 -0.38 11.65
CA LEU A 49 -8.52 -1.76 11.28
C LEU A 49 -7.77 -2.77 12.15
N SER A 50 -8.37 -3.95 12.33
CA SER A 50 -7.67 -5.11 12.83
C SER A 50 -6.54 -5.53 11.88
N ARG A 51 -5.60 -6.34 12.38
CA ARG A 51 -4.50 -6.86 11.54
C ARG A 51 -5.03 -7.67 10.38
N GLU A 52 -6.08 -8.45 10.60
CA GLU A 52 -6.69 -9.33 9.60
C GLU A 52 -7.44 -8.55 8.52
N GLU A 53 -8.18 -7.50 8.88
CA GLU A 53 -8.84 -6.62 7.92
C GLU A 53 -7.84 -5.84 7.08
N ALA A 54 -6.82 -5.27 7.72
CA ALA A 54 -5.74 -4.58 7.00
C ALA A 54 -4.98 -5.54 6.08
N GLN A 55 -4.79 -6.80 6.46
CA GLN A 55 -4.14 -7.80 5.63
C GLN A 55 -5.00 -8.22 4.44
N ARG A 56 -6.31 -8.38 4.61
CA ARG A 56 -7.25 -8.66 3.51
C ARG A 56 -7.31 -7.52 2.50
N GLU A 57 -7.36 -6.27 2.97
CA GLU A 57 -7.30 -5.10 2.10
C GLU A 57 -6.00 -5.10 1.30
N VAL A 58 -4.84 -5.26 1.95
CA VAL A 58 -3.55 -5.31 1.25
C VAL A 58 -3.48 -6.45 0.25
N ASP A 59 -3.99 -7.63 0.57
CA ASP A 59 -4.01 -8.76 -0.34
C ASP A 59 -4.92 -8.51 -1.55
N HIS A 60 -6.07 -7.88 -1.32
CA HIS A 60 -6.95 -7.43 -2.39
C HIS A 60 -6.26 -6.43 -3.31
N PHE A 61 -5.52 -5.46 -2.75
CA PHE A 61 -4.74 -4.48 -3.52
C PHE A 61 -3.58 -5.10 -4.30
N LEU A 62 -2.89 -6.08 -3.73
CA LEU A 62 -1.72 -6.70 -4.34
C LEU A 62 -2.09 -7.78 -5.37
N ASN A 63 -3.22 -8.47 -5.22
CA ASN A 63 -3.69 -9.47 -6.19
C ASN A 63 -4.48 -8.87 -7.37
N ASN A 64 -5.11 -7.69 -7.21
CA ASN A 64 -5.82 -6.99 -8.30
C ASN A 64 -4.95 -5.93 -9.03
N SER A 65 -3.62 -6.11 -9.07
CA SER A 65 -2.70 -5.14 -9.68
C SER A 65 -1.73 -5.72 -10.70
#